data_AF-A0A7S2VBY8-F1
#
_entry.id   AF-A0A7S2VBY8-F1
#
_cell.length_a   1.000
_cell.length_b   1.000
_cell.length_c   1.000
_cell.angle_alpha   90.00
_cell.angle_beta   90.00
_cell.angle_gamma   90.00
#
_symmetry.space_group_name_H-M   'P 1'
#
loop_
_entity.id
_entity.type
_entity.pdbx_description
1 polymer ?
#
loop_
_entity_poly.entity_id
_entity_poly.type
_entity_poly.pdbx_seq_one_letter_code
_entity_poly.pdbx_strand_id
1 'polypeptide(L)'
;RSDIDLVAFVAGRLSPRPKEHRRALQFLRKLGFVVQNAPLLVNPYAYAPDENKRYNFCKVNMYAMIDYTKVVYVDSDLFLPNGAQRTDQLFDLYEGSPKPAARYNWKTQINAGFMLARPNITLYWDMLAKFNTLESPTGGDQGFQNAYFYKHVSGFEGF
;
A
#
# COMPACT_ATOMS: atom_id res chain seq x y z
N ARG A 1 23.99 3.51 -9.34
CA ARG A 1 22.63 3.98 -8.97
C ARG A 1 21.83 2.71 -8.75
N SER A 2 21.19 2.54 -7.60
CA SER A 2 20.23 1.43 -7.41
C SER A 2 19.04 1.67 -8.33
N ASP A 3 18.53 0.63 -8.98
CA ASP A 3 17.29 0.66 -9.80
C ASP A 3 16.03 0.69 -8.91
N ILE A 4 16.14 1.28 -7.71
CA ILE A 4 15.10 1.30 -6.68
C ILE A 4 14.94 2.73 -6.21
N ASP A 5 13.71 3.24 -6.33
CA ASP A 5 13.30 4.51 -5.73
C ASP A 5 12.74 4.28 -4.33
N LEU A 6 13.11 5.16 -3.41
CA LEU A 6 12.43 5.28 -2.13
C LEU A 6 11.26 6.25 -2.31
N VAL A 7 10.03 5.76 -2.32
CA VAL A 7 8.84 6.58 -2.61
C VAL A 7 8.10 6.94 -1.32
N ALA A 8 7.87 8.23 -1.11
CA ALA A 8 6.96 8.71 -0.07
C ALA A 8 5.60 9.00 -0.70
N PHE A 9 4.63 8.14 -0.40
CA PHE A 9 3.30 8.19 -0.98
C PHE A 9 2.35 9.00 -0.09
N VAL A 10 1.95 10.19 -0.55
CA VAL A 10 1.25 11.19 0.28
C VAL A 10 -0.20 11.33 -0.18
N ALA A 11 -1.13 10.79 0.61
CA ALA A 11 -2.57 11.02 0.44
C ALA A 11 -3.00 12.27 1.22
N GLY A 12 -3.54 13.27 0.52
CA GLY A 12 -3.99 14.51 1.16
C GLY A 12 -2.84 15.35 1.74
N ARG A 13 -2.89 15.68 3.03
CA ARG A 13 -1.88 16.53 3.70
C ARG A 13 -1.24 15.84 4.89
N LEU A 14 0.09 15.86 4.91
CA LEU A 14 0.89 15.46 6.08
C LEU A 14 0.71 16.36 7.32
N SER A 15 0.23 17.59 7.15
CA SER A 15 -0.12 18.48 8.27
C SER A 15 -1.30 19.39 7.86
N PRO A 16 -2.24 19.68 8.78
CA PRO A 16 -3.30 20.65 8.52
C PRO A 16 -2.74 22.06 8.29
N ARG A 17 -1.53 22.36 8.79
CA ARG A 17 -0.87 23.65 8.63
C ARG A 17 -0.09 23.69 7.30
N PRO A 18 -0.41 24.60 6.35
CA PRO A 18 0.22 24.61 5.03
C PRO A 18 1.74 24.77 5.04
N LYS A 19 2.27 25.55 6.00
CA LYS A 19 3.72 25.77 6.14
C LYS A 19 4.44 24.48 6.57
N GLU A 20 3.86 23.73 7.51
CA GLU A 20 4.43 22.47 8.01
C GLU A 20 4.34 21.36 6.96
N HIS A 21 3.20 21.25 6.26
CA HIS A 21 3.04 20.32 5.15
C HIS A 21 4.14 20.52 4.10
N ARG A 22 4.38 21.77 3.66
CA ARG A 22 5.47 22.06 2.70
C ARG A 22 6.85 21.70 3.24
N ARG A 23 7.13 21.97 4.52
CA ARG A 23 8.40 21.61 5.16
C ARG A 23 8.59 20.10 5.20
N ALA A 24 7.55 19.32 5.51
CA ALA A 24 7.61 17.87 5.51
C ALA A 24 7.91 17.31 4.12
N LEU A 25 7.23 17.80 3.07
CA LEU A 25 7.53 17.40 1.69
C LEU A 25 8.95 17.75 1.26
N GLN A 26 9.45 18.93 1.65
CA GLN A 26 10.84 19.33 1.38
C GLN A 26 11.84 18.45 2.12
N PHE A 27 11.54 18.08 3.36
CA PHE A 27 12.38 17.19 4.16
C PHE A 27 12.48 15.80 3.52
N LEU A 28 11.36 15.20 3.12
CA LEU A 28 11.34 13.91 2.42
C LEU A 28 12.20 13.95 1.14
N ARG A 29 12.05 14.98 0.32
CA ARG A 29 12.87 15.15 -0.90
C ARG A 29 14.36 15.29 -0.58
N LYS A 30 14.72 16.02 0.49
CA LYS A 30 16.11 16.14 0.94
C LYS A 30 16.70 14.81 1.43
N LEU A 31 15.88 13.91 1.96
CA LEU A 31 16.26 12.55 2.30
C LEU A 31 16.35 11.61 1.08
N GLY A 32 16.09 12.11 -0.12
CA GLY A 32 16.16 11.34 -1.37
C GLY A 32 14.86 10.62 -1.73
N PHE A 33 13.76 10.87 -1.02
CA PHE A 33 12.47 10.28 -1.39
C PHE A 33 11.91 10.92 -2.67
N VAL A 34 11.40 10.08 -3.57
CA VAL A 34 10.46 10.50 -4.60
C VAL A 34 9.12 10.73 -3.92
N VAL A 35 8.67 11.98 -3.84
CA VAL A 35 7.39 12.33 -3.22
C VAL A 35 6.29 12.27 -4.27
N GLN A 36 5.39 11.30 -4.12
CA GLN A 36 4.23 11.12 -5.01
C GLN A 36 2.93 11.44 -4.27
N ASN A 37 2.06 12.21 -4.91
CA ASN A 37 0.73 12.48 -4.38
C ASN A 37 -0.23 11.36 -4.73
N ALA A 38 -1.16 11.09 -3.82
CA ALA A 38 -2.13 10.03 -3.94
C ALA A 38 -3.56 10.54 -3.77
N PRO A 39 -4.55 9.89 -4.40
CA PRO A 39 -5.94 10.07 -4.03
C PRO A 39 -6.15 9.77 -2.54
N LEU A 40 -6.85 10.68 -1.84
CA LEU A 40 -7.28 10.45 -0.48
C LEU A 40 -8.51 9.53 -0.50
N LEU A 41 -8.32 8.29 -0.06
CA LEU A 41 -9.36 7.28 -0.01
C LEU A 41 -9.95 7.20 1.39
N VAL A 42 -11.27 7.32 1.49
CA VAL A 42 -12.01 7.20 2.74
C VAL A 42 -12.52 5.78 2.87
N ASN A 43 -12.23 5.15 4.01
CA ASN A 43 -12.75 3.84 4.35
C ASN A 43 -14.26 3.96 4.68
N PRO A 44 -15.15 3.30 3.91
CA PRO A 44 -16.60 3.36 4.14
C PRO A 44 -17.03 2.60 5.41
N TYR A 45 -16.16 1.74 5.95
CA TYR A 45 -16.37 1.00 7.20
C TYR A 45 -15.75 1.69 8.41
N ALA A 46 -15.25 2.91 8.26
CA ALA A 46 -14.75 3.70 9.38
C ALA A 46 -15.92 4.23 10.22
N TYR A 47 -16.38 3.41 11.17
CA TYR A 47 -17.37 3.82 12.16
C TYR A 47 -16.69 4.58 13.31
N ALA A 48 -17.33 5.66 13.77
CA ALA A 48 -16.92 6.33 15.01
C ALA A 48 -16.98 5.32 16.17
N PRO A 49 -15.96 5.25 17.05
CA PRO A 49 -14.95 6.27 17.33
C PRO A 49 -13.57 6.05 16.66
N ASP A 50 -13.40 5.06 15.78
CA ASP A 50 -12.07 4.66 15.27
C ASP A 50 -11.62 5.50 14.04
N GLU A 51 -11.42 6.80 14.26
CA GLU A 51 -10.93 7.74 13.23
C GLU A 51 -9.58 7.30 12.62
N ASN A 52 -8.79 6.50 13.34
CA ASN A 52 -7.50 5.99 12.87
C ASN A 52 -7.64 5.13 11.61
N LYS A 53 -8.82 4.53 11.38
CA LYS A 53 -9.11 3.71 10.19
C LYS A 53 -9.69 4.49 9.03
N ARG A 54 -9.94 5.80 9.17
CA ARG A 54 -10.61 6.60 8.13
C ARG A 54 -9.88 6.60 6.80
N TYR A 55 -8.55 6.56 6.82
CA TYR A 55 -7.72 6.67 5.62
C TYR A 55 -6.85 5.44 5.33
N ASN A 56 -7.03 4.34 6.05
CA ASN A 56 -6.21 3.14 5.87
C ASN A 56 -6.37 2.52 4.46
N PHE A 57 -7.50 2.73 3.80
CA PHE A 57 -7.69 2.28 2.41
C PHE A 57 -6.78 3.00 1.41
N CYS A 58 -6.13 4.11 1.77
CA CYS A 58 -5.16 4.80 0.91
C CYS A 58 -3.99 3.90 0.51
N LYS A 59 -3.70 2.80 1.24
CA LYS A 59 -2.67 1.83 0.87
C LYS A 59 -2.93 1.15 -0.47
N VAL A 60 -4.20 0.97 -0.86
CA VAL A 60 -4.60 0.35 -2.14
C VAL A 60 -4.06 1.13 -3.35
N ASN A 61 -3.80 2.43 -3.21
CA ASN A 61 -3.18 3.21 -4.26
C ASN A 61 -1.79 2.69 -4.70
N MET A 62 -1.11 1.85 -3.92
CA MET A 62 0.15 1.22 -4.36
C MET A 62 -0.02 0.41 -5.66
N TYR A 63 -1.23 -0.15 -5.91
CA TYR A 63 -1.52 -0.89 -7.14
C TYR A 63 -1.63 0.02 -8.36
N ALA A 64 -1.81 1.33 -8.18
CA ALA A 64 -1.83 2.33 -9.25
C ALA A 64 -0.44 2.86 -9.64
N MET A 65 0.63 2.44 -8.94
CA MET A 65 2.01 2.88 -9.19
C MET A 65 2.63 2.21 -10.43
N ILE A 66 1.98 2.35 -11.58
CA ILE A 66 2.30 1.62 -12.83
C ILE A 66 3.64 2.01 -13.48
N ASP A 67 4.27 3.08 -13.02
CA ASP A 67 5.65 3.43 -13.42
C ASP A 67 6.69 2.46 -12.82
N TYR A 68 6.29 1.61 -11.88
CA TYR A 68 7.12 0.61 -11.23
C TYR A 68 6.70 -0.81 -11.62
N THR A 69 7.67 -1.68 -11.85
CA THR A 69 7.43 -3.10 -12.15
C THR A 69 7.08 -3.92 -10.91
N LYS A 70 7.60 -3.51 -9.75
CA LYS A 70 7.35 -4.09 -8.43
C LYS A 70 7.37 -2.99 -7.38
N VAL A 71 6.56 -3.13 -6.34
CA VAL A 71 6.52 -2.23 -5.19
C VAL A 71 6.62 -3.06 -3.92
N VAL A 72 7.55 -2.66 -3.04
CA VAL A 72 7.57 -3.10 -1.63
C VAL A 72 6.94 -1.98 -0.81
N TYR A 73 5.72 -2.21 -0.37
CA TYR A 73 5.02 -1.33 0.56
C TYR A 73 5.49 -1.61 1.99
N VAL A 74 5.71 -0.55 2.74
CA VAL A 74 6.16 -0.59 4.14
C VAL A 74 5.37 0.45 4.92
N ASP A 75 4.71 0.05 6.01
CA ASP A 75 4.07 0.99 6.92
C ASP A 75 5.12 1.93 7.53
N SER A 76 4.72 3.18 7.79
CA SER A 76 5.64 4.21 8.31
C SER A 76 6.16 3.94 9.73
N ASP A 77 5.56 2.99 10.44
CA ASP A 77 5.96 2.54 11.77
C ASP A 77 6.81 1.25 11.75
N LEU A 78 7.08 0.69 10.56
CA LEU A 78 7.93 -0.48 10.43
C LEU A 78 9.42 -0.07 10.37
N PHE A 79 10.23 -0.70 11.21
CA PHE A 79 11.68 -0.60 11.14
C PHE A 79 12.26 -1.78 10.34
N LEU A 80 13.02 -1.49 9.28
CA LEU A 80 13.76 -2.50 8.52
C LEU A 80 15.20 -2.61 9.05
N PRO A 81 15.54 -3.65 9.85
CA PRO A 81 16.89 -3.84 10.32
C PRO A 81 17.83 -4.10 9.12
N ASN A 82 19.02 -3.49 9.15
CA ASN A 82 20.08 -3.57 8.14
C ASN A 82 19.93 -2.67 6.89
N GLY A 83 18.96 -1.74 6.89
CA GLY A 83 18.88 -0.66 5.89
C GLY A 83 18.57 -1.10 4.46
N ALA A 84 18.74 -0.17 3.51
CA ALA A 84 18.32 -0.33 2.11
C ALA A 84 19.04 -1.47 1.35
N GLN A 85 20.23 -1.88 1.79
CA GLN A 85 21.08 -2.88 1.12
C GLN A 85 20.57 -4.33 1.21
N ARG A 86 19.58 -4.61 2.06
CA ARG A 86 18.85 -5.90 2.06
C ARG A 86 17.43 -5.77 1.49
N THR A 87 17.03 -4.54 1.15
CA THR A 87 15.68 -4.25 0.65
C THR A 87 15.56 -4.60 -0.83
N ASP A 88 16.67 -4.59 -1.57
CA ASP A 88 16.78 -5.05 -2.96
C ASP A 88 16.43 -6.54 -3.11
N GLN A 89 16.94 -7.40 -2.21
CA GLN A 89 16.65 -8.84 -2.20
C GLN A 89 15.17 -9.16 -1.98
N LEU A 90 14.39 -8.23 -1.41
CA LEU A 90 12.96 -8.43 -1.24
C LEU A 90 12.25 -8.51 -2.59
N PHE A 91 12.73 -7.80 -3.61
CA PHE A 91 12.12 -7.82 -4.94
C PHE A 91 12.31 -9.17 -5.64
N ASP A 92 13.31 -9.96 -5.26
CA ASP A 92 13.54 -11.31 -5.77
C ASP A 92 12.58 -12.35 -5.18
N LEU A 93 11.95 -12.04 -4.04
CA LEU A 93 10.95 -12.89 -3.40
C LEU A 93 9.60 -12.87 -4.12
N TYR A 94 9.43 -12.03 -5.15
CA TYR A 94 8.16 -11.95 -5.87
C TYR A 94 8.00 -13.12 -6.84
N GLU A 95 7.08 -14.03 -6.52
CA GLU A 95 6.80 -15.24 -7.29
C GLU A 95 5.88 -15.01 -8.51
N GLY A 96 5.61 -13.76 -8.90
CA GLY A 96 4.71 -13.47 -10.03
C GLY A 96 3.21 -13.57 -9.69
N SER A 97 2.84 -13.65 -8.41
CA SER A 97 1.44 -13.83 -8.00
C SER A 97 0.60 -12.54 -8.11
N PRO A 98 -0.70 -12.63 -8.51
CA PRO A 98 -1.68 -11.55 -8.33
C PRO A 98 -1.74 -11.04 -6.89
N LYS A 99 -1.55 -11.95 -5.94
CA LYS A 99 -1.64 -11.66 -4.52
C LYS A 99 -0.31 -11.08 -4.01
N PRO A 100 -0.34 -10.02 -3.19
CA PRO A 100 0.88 -9.53 -2.56
C PRO A 100 1.57 -10.61 -1.74
N ALA A 101 2.90 -10.64 -1.85
CA ALA A 101 3.75 -11.46 -1.03
C ALA A 101 4.03 -10.73 0.29
N ALA A 102 3.31 -11.13 1.34
CA ALA A 102 3.65 -10.88 2.74
C ALA A 102 2.71 -11.67 3.65
N ARG A 103 3.19 -12.79 4.17
CA ARG A 103 2.40 -13.67 5.03
C ARG A 103 2.87 -13.48 6.47
N TYR A 104 1.93 -13.14 7.35
CA TYR A 104 2.19 -12.94 8.78
C TYR A 104 2.60 -14.25 9.48
N ASN A 105 2.30 -15.40 8.87
CA ASN A 105 2.54 -16.75 9.35
C ASN A 105 2.09 -17.74 8.26
N TRP A 106 2.31 -19.05 8.47
CA TRP A 106 1.83 -20.20 7.68
C TRP A 106 0.32 -20.22 7.32
N LYS A 107 -0.46 -19.22 7.73
CA LYS A 107 -1.86 -19.01 7.37
C LYS A 107 -1.94 -18.00 6.23
N THR A 108 -2.84 -18.23 5.29
CA THR A 108 -2.97 -17.60 3.96
C THR A 108 -3.26 -16.08 3.96
N GLN A 109 -3.07 -15.36 5.06
CA GLN A 109 -3.44 -13.96 5.22
C GLN A 109 -2.29 -13.01 4.87
N ILE A 110 -2.63 -11.93 4.16
CA ILE A 110 -1.75 -10.80 3.86
C ILE A 110 -1.58 -9.97 5.13
N ASN A 111 -0.34 -9.61 5.46
CA ASN A 111 -0.05 -8.51 6.37
C ASN A 111 -0.01 -7.21 5.55
N ALA A 112 -0.84 -6.23 5.86
CA ALA A 112 -0.93 -5.01 5.05
C ALA A 112 0.05 -3.90 5.46
N GLY A 113 0.91 -4.15 6.46
CA GLY A 113 1.98 -3.23 6.85
C GLY A 113 3.33 -3.51 6.20
N PHE A 114 3.46 -4.63 5.51
CA PHE A 114 4.59 -4.92 4.64
C PHE A 114 4.06 -5.75 3.48
N MET A 115 4.22 -5.35 2.23
CA MET A 115 3.68 -6.09 1.08
C MET A 115 4.59 -5.94 -0.13
N LEU A 116 4.91 -7.05 -0.80
CA LEU A 116 5.53 -7.02 -2.12
C LEU A 116 4.47 -7.30 -3.19
N ALA A 117 4.24 -6.36 -4.09
CA ALA A 117 3.19 -6.46 -5.11
C ALA A 117 3.68 -5.96 -6.48
N ARG A 118 3.03 -6.45 -7.53
CA ARG A 118 3.12 -5.85 -8.87
C ARG A 118 1.98 -4.83 -9.03
N PRO A 119 2.30 -3.55 -9.32
CA PRO A 119 1.27 -2.58 -9.68
C PRO A 119 0.46 -3.06 -10.89
N ASN A 120 -0.85 -2.86 -10.84
CA ASN A 120 -1.77 -3.22 -11.91
C ASN A 120 -2.99 -2.29 -11.82
N ILE A 121 -3.16 -1.44 -12.84
CA ILE A 121 -4.21 -0.42 -12.84
C ILE A 121 -5.62 -1.03 -12.92
N THR A 122 -5.79 -2.17 -13.60
CA THR A 122 -7.06 -2.89 -13.67
C THR A 122 -7.45 -3.44 -12.31
N LEU A 123 -6.50 -4.06 -11.61
CA LEU A 123 -6.66 -4.51 -10.22
C LEU A 123 -7.02 -3.35 -9.30
N TYR A 124 -6.32 -2.22 -9.41
CA TYR A 124 -6.61 -1.01 -8.62
C TYR A 124 -8.05 -0.54 -8.79
N TRP A 125 -8.52 -0.35 -10.03
CA TRP A 125 -9.89 0.10 -10.28
C TRP A 125 -10.93 -0.93 -9.81
N ASP A 126 -10.65 -2.23 -9.99
CA ASP A 126 -11.53 -3.28 -9.51
C ASP A 126 -11.63 -3.33 -7.98
N MET A 127 -10.53 -3.06 -7.27
CA MET A 127 -10.53 -2.91 -5.81
C MET A 127 -11.34 -1.69 -5.39
N LEU A 128 -11.14 -0.52 -6.02
CA LEU A 128 -11.91 0.69 -5.71
C LEU A 128 -13.41 0.50 -5.89
N ALA A 129 -13.82 -0.18 -6.96
CA ALA A 129 -15.23 -0.49 -7.22
C ALA A 129 -15.89 -1.33 -6.10
N LYS A 130 -15.08 -2.09 -5.34
CA LYS A 130 -15.54 -2.96 -4.25
C LYS A 130 -15.47 -2.32 -2.86
N PHE A 131 -14.95 -1.10 -2.72
CA PHE A 131 -14.77 -0.46 -1.41
C PHE A 131 -16.05 -0.41 -0.58
N ASN A 132 -17.19 -0.11 -1.21
CA ASN A 132 -18.47 0.04 -0.52
C ASN A 132 -19.27 -1.27 -0.41
N THR A 133 -18.89 -2.30 -1.16
CA THR A 133 -19.70 -3.53 -1.31
C THR A 133 -19.04 -4.76 -0.71
N LEU A 134 -17.70 -4.77 -0.61
CA LEU A 134 -16.96 -5.88 -0.06
C LEU A 134 -16.64 -5.61 1.41
N GLU A 135 -17.34 -6.31 2.29
CA GLU A 135 -17.13 -6.25 3.73
C GLU A 135 -15.66 -6.50 4.11
N SER A 136 -15.10 -5.61 4.93
CA SER A 136 -13.79 -5.77 5.55
C SER A 136 -13.96 -6.37 6.95
N PRO A 137 -13.59 -7.64 7.20
CA PRO A 137 -13.82 -8.29 8.49
C PRO A 137 -13.15 -7.60 9.69
N THR A 138 -12.06 -6.86 9.45
CA THR A 138 -11.36 -6.09 10.49
C THR A 138 -11.74 -4.60 10.49
N GLY A 139 -12.61 -4.18 9.58
CA GLY A 139 -12.96 -2.78 9.32
C GLY A 139 -11.83 -1.95 8.74
N GLY A 140 -10.69 -2.54 8.35
CA GLY A 140 -9.53 -1.84 7.82
C GLY A 140 -8.97 -2.41 6.53
N ASP A 141 -7.85 -1.86 6.08
CA ASP A 141 -7.19 -2.20 4.82
C ASP A 141 -6.74 -3.67 4.77
N GLN A 142 -6.19 -4.20 5.87
CA GLN A 142 -5.79 -5.61 5.92
C GLN A 142 -6.99 -6.55 5.73
N GLY A 143 -8.12 -6.27 6.39
CA GLY A 143 -9.34 -7.06 6.26
C GLY A 143 -9.89 -6.99 4.84
N PHE A 144 -9.92 -5.79 4.26
CA PHE A 144 -10.40 -5.56 2.90
C PHE A 144 -9.53 -6.30 1.87
N GLN A 145 -8.21 -6.14 1.93
CA GLN A 145 -7.30 -6.81 1.00
C GLN A 145 -7.39 -8.33 1.15
N ASN A 146 -7.42 -8.86 2.38
CA ASN A 146 -7.62 -10.30 2.58
C ASN A 146 -8.95 -10.79 2.00
N ALA A 147 -10.06 -10.09 2.22
CA ALA A 147 -11.36 -10.44 1.65
C ALA A 147 -11.33 -10.38 0.11
N TYR A 148 -10.69 -9.36 -0.45
CA TYR A 148 -10.56 -9.16 -1.90
C TYR A 148 -9.78 -10.32 -2.53
N PHE A 149 -8.56 -10.57 -2.05
CA PHE A 149 -7.70 -11.59 -2.62
C PHE A 149 -8.18 -13.03 -2.32
N TYR A 150 -8.98 -13.23 -1.27
CA TYR A 150 -9.61 -14.52 -1.01
C TYR A 150 -10.78 -14.82 -1.96
N LYS A 151 -11.63 -13.83 -2.25
CA LYS A 151 -12.85 -14.02 -3.05
C LYS A 151 -12.66 -13.88 -4.56
N HIS A 152 -11.68 -13.09 -5.02
CA HIS A 152 -11.64 -12.63 -6.41
C HIS A 152 -10.41 -13.07 -7.21
N VAL A 153 -9.39 -13.66 -6.58
CA VAL A 153 -8.15 -14.03 -7.29
C VAL A 153 -8.21 -15.44 -7.90
N SER A 154 -9.19 -16.25 -7.52
CA SER A 154 -9.50 -17.49 -8.24
C SER A 154 -10.04 -17.28 -9.66
N GLY A 155 -10.26 -16.03 -10.11
CA GLY A 155 -10.77 -15.70 -11.44
C GLY A 155 -10.03 -14.60 -12.20
N PHE A 156 -8.87 -14.14 -11.73
CA PHE A 156 -8.01 -13.22 -12.50
C PHE A 156 -7.12 -14.02 -13.46
N GLU A 157 -7.72 -14.56 -14.52
CA GLU A 157 -7.00 -15.05 -15.69
C GLU A 157 -6.65 -13.86 -16.58
N GLY A 158 -5.46 -13.29 -16.36
CA GLY A 158 -4.98 -12.11 -17.06
C GLY A 158 -3.57 -11.76 -16.62
N PHE A 159 -2.67 -12.73 -16.74
CA PHE A 159 -1.22 -12.58 -16.55
C PHE A 159 -0.51 -12.90 -17.85
#